data_AF-A0AB35IJK0-F1
#
_entry.id   AF-A0AB35IJK0-F1
#
_cell.length_a   1.000
_cell.length_b   1.000
_cell.length_c   1.000
_cell.angle_alpha   90.00
_cell.angle_beta   90.00
_cell.angle_gamma   90.00
#
_symmetry.space_group_name_H-M   'P 1'
#
loop_
_entity.id
_entity.type
_entity.pdbx_description
1 polymer ?
#
loop_
_entity_poly.entity_id
_entity_poly.type
_entity_poly.pdbx_seq_one_letter_code
_entity_poly.pdbx_strand_id
1 'polypeptide(L)'
;MSLEELKKLYDIDFEDIDFLERYYNAYTKFNNRIKSIKKDGNVIGKLKKTCEYYRKFFDEIFGNGASNKLFGNKNNIRLLEETLMTLIQENERTNERMASRRMKVQPKNRAQRRNQK
;
A
#
# COMPACT_ATOMS: atom_id res chain seq x y z
N MET A 1 7.11 8.82 -6.37
CA MET A 1 6.16 8.70 -7.50
C MET A 1 4.78 9.03 -6.96
N SER A 2 3.99 9.82 -7.68
CA SER A 2 2.66 10.23 -7.23
C SER A 2 1.62 9.13 -7.46
N LEU A 3 0.49 9.20 -6.74
CA LEU A 3 -0.63 8.29 -6.92
C LEU A 3 -1.22 8.40 -8.33
N GLU A 4 -1.28 9.60 -8.88
CA GLU A 4 -1.81 9.88 -10.22
C GLU A 4 -0.99 9.18 -11.31
N GLU A 5 0.34 9.18 -11.18
CA GLU A 5 1.22 8.44 -12.10
C GLU A 5 1.02 6.94 -12.00
N LEU A 6 0.78 6.41 -10.80
CA LEU A 6 0.49 5.00 -10.59
C LEU A 6 -0.86 4.61 -11.23
N LYS A 7 -1.90 5.42 -11.03
CA LYS A 7 -3.26 5.18 -11.58
C LYS A 7 -3.34 5.23 -13.10
N LYS A 8 -2.40 5.94 -13.76
CA LYS A 8 -2.26 5.89 -15.23
C LYS A 8 -1.78 4.54 -15.75
N LEU A 9 -1.10 3.76 -14.90
CA LEU A 9 -0.46 2.51 -15.29
C LEU A 9 -1.20 1.27 -14.78
N TYR A 10 -1.84 1.39 -13.62
CA TYR A 10 -2.48 0.28 -12.92
C TYR A 10 -3.81 0.72 -12.33
N ASP A 11 -4.74 -0.21 -12.29
CA ASP A 11 -6.02 -0.02 -11.61
C ASP A 11 -5.81 -0.13 -10.09
N ILE A 12 -5.94 1.01 -9.40
CA ILE A 12 -5.73 1.16 -7.96
C ILE A 12 -7.01 1.67 -7.34
N ASP A 13 -7.73 0.76 -6.71
CA ASP A 13 -8.95 1.05 -5.98
C ASP A 13 -8.92 0.38 -4.59
N PHE A 14 -8.75 1.17 -3.54
CA PHE A 14 -8.78 0.68 -2.16
C PHE A 14 -10.21 0.47 -1.61
N GLU A 15 -11.23 0.58 -2.46
CA GLU A 15 -12.61 0.16 -2.14
C GLU A 15 -13.01 -1.11 -2.92
N ASP A 16 -12.19 -1.56 -3.87
CA ASP A 16 -12.32 -2.85 -4.56
C ASP A 16 -11.72 -3.98 -3.70
N ILE A 17 -12.52 -5.02 -3.43
CA ILE A 17 -12.12 -6.13 -2.56
C ILE A 17 -10.99 -6.96 -3.16
N ASP A 18 -10.98 -7.17 -4.48
CA ASP A 18 -9.96 -7.96 -5.14
C ASP A 18 -8.62 -7.22 -5.13
N PHE A 19 -8.63 -5.90 -5.32
CA PHE A 19 -7.42 -5.07 -5.16
C PHE A 19 -6.94 -5.06 -3.71
N LEU A 20 -7.84 -4.87 -2.74
CA LEU A 20 -7.51 -4.88 -1.32
C LEU A 20 -6.88 -6.20 -0.89
N GLU A 21 -7.46 -7.33 -1.31
CA GLU A 21 -6.92 -8.65 -1.00
C GLU A 21 -5.50 -8.82 -1.55
N ARG A 22 -5.26 -8.45 -2.82
CA ARG A 22 -3.91 -8.47 -3.41
C ARG A 22 -2.94 -7.59 -2.64
N TYR A 23 -3.34 -6.36 -2.33
CA TYR A 23 -2.54 -5.38 -1.60
C TYR A 23 -2.15 -5.90 -0.20
N TYR A 24 -3.12 -6.33 0.61
CA TYR A 24 -2.86 -6.78 1.98
C TYR A 24 -2.06 -8.09 2.02
N ASN A 25 -2.30 -9.01 1.09
CA ASN A 25 -1.51 -10.23 0.95
C ASN A 25 -0.05 -9.92 0.59
N ALA A 26 0.18 -9.04 -0.38
CA ALA A 26 1.52 -8.60 -0.75
C ALA A 26 2.20 -7.85 0.41
N TYR A 27 1.48 -6.96 1.10
CA TYR A 27 2.01 -6.20 2.24
C TYR A 27 2.41 -7.10 3.42
N THR A 28 1.61 -8.13 3.70
CA THR A 28 1.94 -9.13 4.72
C THR A 28 3.22 -9.90 4.36
N LYS A 29 3.33 -10.38 3.12
CA LYS A 29 4.54 -11.06 2.62
C LYS A 29 5.75 -10.15 2.67
N PHE A 30 5.61 -8.89 2.27
CA PHE A 30 6.65 -7.87 2.32
C PHE A 30 7.18 -7.67 3.75
N ASN A 31 6.29 -7.45 4.71
CA ASN A 31 6.68 -7.28 6.12
C ASN A 31 7.42 -8.49 6.68
N ASN A 32 6.98 -9.70 6.34
CA ASN A 32 7.66 -10.93 6.76
C ASN A 32 9.07 -11.04 6.17
N ARG A 33 9.25 -10.68 4.89
CA ARG A 33 10.57 -10.65 4.23
C ARG A 33 11.50 -9.61 4.85
N ILE A 34 11.01 -8.40 5.12
CA ILE A 34 11.80 -7.34 5.77
C ILE A 34 12.26 -7.80 7.16
N LYS A 35 11.37 -8.39 7.96
CA LYS A 35 11.72 -8.93 9.29
C LYS A 35 12.73 -10.07 9.23
N SER A 36 12.77 -10.84 8.13
CA SER A 36 13.70 -11.96 7.96
C SER A 36 15.11 -11.54 7.51
N ILE A 37 15.36 -10.24 7.30
CA ILE A 37 16.71 -9.76 6.95
C ILE A 37 17.65 -9.97 8.15
N LYS A 38 18.70 -10.77 7.94
CA LYS A 38 19.71 -11.06 8.97
C LYS A 38 20.39 -9.78 9.47
N LYS A 39 20.67 -9.70 10.76
CA LYS A 39 21.37 -8.57 11.42
C LYS A 39 22.87 -8.85 11.56
N ASP A 40 23.55 -9.15 10.46
CA ASP A 40 24.95 -9.59 10.39
C ASP A 40 25.98 -8.47 10.19
N GLY A 41 25.62 -7.21 10.48
CA GLY A 41 26.48 -6.06 10.21
C GLY A 41 26.66 -5.65 8.74
N ASN A 42 26.29 -6.47 7.75
CA ASN A 42 26.47 -6.15 6.33
C ASN A 42 25.40 -5.16 5.82
N VAL A 43 25.67 -3.85 5.97
CA VAL A 43 24.71 -2.79 5.62
C VAL A 43 24.31 -2.80 4.14
N ILE A 44 25.26 -2.90 3.22
CA ILE A 44 24.97 -2.86 1.77
C ILE A 44 24.18 -4.11 1.35
N GLY A 45 24.54 -5.29 1.88
CA GLY A 45 23.80 -6.53 1.62
C GLY A 45 22.35 -6.45 2.08
N LYS A 46 22.09 -5.84 3.24
CA LYS A 46 20.73 -5.58 3.75
C LYS A 46 19.96 -4.64 2.83
N LEU A 47 20.56 -3.51 2.43
CA LEU A 47 19.90 -2.54 1.53
C LEU A 47 19.54 -3.16 0.18
N LYS A 48 20.42 -4.00 -0.39
CA LYS A 48 20.12 -4.73 -1.63
C LYS A 48 18.91 -5.66 -1.47
N LYS A 49 18.84 -6.44 -0.38
CA LYS A 49 17.68 -7.29 -0.07
C LYS A 49 16.41 -6.48 0.18
N THR A 50 16.51 -5.36 0.88
CA THR A 50 15.39 -4.45 1.09
C THR A 50 14.82 -3.98 -0.24
N CYS A 51 15.66 -3.48 -1.16
CA CYS A 51 15.23 -3.08 -2.50
C CYS A 51 14.57 -4.25 -3.27
N GLU A 52 15.13 -5.45 -3.23
CA GLU A 52 14.54 -6.65 -3.84
C GLU A 52 13.12 -6.92 -3.31
N TYR A 53 12.92 -6.84 -2.00
CA TYR A 53 11.63 -7.10 -1.38
C TYR A 53 10.58 -6.02 -1.70
N TYR A 54 10.99 -4.76 -1.79
CA TYR A 54 10.12 -3.70 -2.30
C TYR A 54 9.69 -3.99 -3.74
N ARG A 55 10.62 -4.33 -4.63
CA ARG A 55 10.29 -4.66 -6.03
C ARG A 55 9.31 -5.81 -6.11
N LYS A 56 9.56 -6.88 -5.35
CA LYS A 56 8.66 -8.04 -5.30
C LYS A 56 7.26 -7.69 -4.78
N PHE A 57 7.16 -6.77 -3.81
CA PHE A 57 5.86 -6.27 -3.35
C PHE A 57 5.07 -5.59 -4.49
N PHE A 58 5.71 -4.73 -5.27
CA PHE A 58 5.06 -4.07 -6.41
C PHE A 58 4.68 -5.07 -7.51
N ASP A 59 5.52 -6.06 -7.79
CA ASP A 59 5.20 -7.13 -8.75
C ASP A 59 4.03 -8.01 -8.27
N GLU A 60 3.88 -8.23 -6.96
CA GLU A 60 2.78 -9.02 -6.39
C GLU A 60 1.42 -8.29 -6.45
N ILE A 61 1.41 -6.96 -6.44
CA ILE A 61 0.16 -6.16 -6.53
C ILE A 61 -0.23 -5.92 -7.98
N PHE A 62 0.74 -5.53 -8.80
CA PHE A 62 0.51 -5.00 -10.14
C PHE A 62 0.84 -6.00 -11.27
N GLY A 63 1.33 -7.18 -10.91
CA GLY A 63 1.73 -8.22 -11.85
C GLY A 63 3.24 -8.27 -12.10
N ASN A 64 3.71 -9.41 -12.59
CA ASN A 64 5.12 -9.66 -12.84
C ASN A 64 5.74 -8.61 -13.77
N GLY A 65 6.84 -7.99 -13.33
CA GLY A 65 7.58 -6.98 -14.11
C GLY A 65 7.09 -5.55 -13.90
N ALA A 66 6.04 -5.33 -13.10
CA ALA A 66 5.57 -4.01 -12.73
C ALA A 66 6.66 -3.15 -12.06
N SER A 67 7.49 -3.75 -11.21
CA SER A 67 8.60 -3.07 -10.54
C SER A 67 9.64 -2.55 -11.54
N ASN A 68 9.93 -3.30 -12.61
CA ASN A 68 10.80 -2.85 -13.69
C ASN A 68 10.17 -1.70 -14.46
N LYS A 69 8.86 -1.75 -14.74
CA LYS A 69 8.13 -0.67 -15.42
C LYS A 69 8.09 0.61 -14.58
N LEU A 70 7.95 0.48 -13.27
CA LEU A 70 7.87 1.61 -12.32
C LEU A 70 9.23 2.25 -12.04
N PHE A 71 10.27 1.44 -11.81
CA PHE A 71 11.54 1.92 -11.25
C PHE A 71 12.74 1.76 -12.20
N GLY A 72 12.54 1.13 -13.36
CA GLY A 72 13.62 0.69 -14.24
C GLY A 72 14.60 -0.25 -13.52
N ASN A 73 15.86 -0.23 -13.94
CA ASN A 73 16.92 -1.06 -13.38
C ASN A 73 17.59 -0.46 -12.12
N LYS A 74 17.09 0.66 -11.60
CA LYS A 74 17.70 1.36 -10.46
C LYS A 74 17.17 0.82 -9.14
N ASN A 75 18.08 0.49 -8.22
CA ASN A 75 17.77 0.18 -6.83
C ASN A 75 17.87 1.43 -5.95
N ASN A 76 17.02 2.42 -6.24
CA ASN A 76 16.92 3.65 -5.44
C ASN A 76 15.92 3.43 -4.30
N ILE A 77 16.43 3.23 -3.08
CA ILE A 77 15.59 2.91 -1.91
C ILE A 77 14.59 4.01 -1.59
N ARG A 78 14.98 5.28 -1.70
CA ARG A 78 14.09 6.44 -1.46
C ARG A 78 12.89 6.39 -2.40
N LEU A 79 13.11 6.12 -3.68
CA LEU A 79 12.03 6.04 -4.67
C LEU A 79 11.06 4.88 -4.36
N LEU A 80 11.59 3.73 -3.95
CA LEU A 80 10.77 2.57 -3.58
C LEU A 80 9.93 2.87 -2.33
N GLU A 81 10.55 3.46 -1.30
CA GLU A 81 9.89 3.87 -0.05
C GLU A 81 8.80 4.91 -0.28
N GLU A 82 9.10 5.98 -1.00
CA GLU A 82 8.11 7.04 -1.32
C GLU A 82 6.91 6.49 -2.11
N THR A 83 7.15 5.51 -2.99
CA THR A 83 6.07 4.88 -3.76
C THR A 83 5.20 3.98 -2.88
N LEU A 84 5.81 3.24 -1.93
CA LEU A 84 5.04 2.50 -0.93
C LEU A 84 4.24 3.45 -0.02
N MET A 85 4.87 4.52 0.47
CA MET A 85 4.22 5.52 1.31
C MET A 85 3.01 6.15 0.61
N THR A 86 3.11 6.40 -0.70
CA THR A 86 1.99 6.91 -1.50
C THR A 86 0.78 5.96 -1.46
N LEU A 87 1.01 4.64 -1.58
CA LEU A 87 -0.05 3.64 -1.48
C LEU A 87 -0.63 3.55 -0.05
N ILE A 88 0.22 3.60 0.97
CA ILE A 88 -0.21 3.59 2.38
C ILE A 88 -1.12 4.78 2.67
N GLN A 89 -0.70 5.99 2.26
CA GLN A 89 -1.48 7.21 2.47
C GLN A 89 -2.83 7.17 1.75
N GLU A 90 -2.89 6.62 0.52
CA GLU A 90 -4.17 6.49 -0.18
C GLU A 90 -5.08 5.45 0.47
N ASN A 91 -4.52 4.34 0.96
CA ASN A 91 -5.29 3.37 1.74
C ASN A 91 -5.88 4.01 3.00
N GLU A 92 -5.08 4.77 3.76
CA GLU A 92 -5.53 5.48 4.96
C GLU A 92 -6.66 6.48 4.65
N ARG A 93 -6.49 7.34 3.64
CA ARG A 93 -7.52 8.28 3.19
C ARG A 93 -8.80 7.58 2.73
N THR A 94 -8.66 6.45 2.05
CA THR A 94 -9.81 5.66 1.59
C THR A 94 -10.54 5.01 2.75
N ASN A 95 -9.81 4.50 3.74
CA ASN A 95 -10.38 3.98 4.98
C ASN A 95 -11.15 5.04 5.77
N GLU A 96 -10.64 6.26 5.88
CA GLU A 96 -11.33 7.39 6.53
C GLU A 96 -12.63 7.77 5.78
N ARG A 97 -12.58 7.81 4.44
CA ARG A 97 -13.76 8.04 3.60
C ARG A 97 -14.81 6.94 3.77
N MET A 98 -14.38 5.67 3.76
CA MET A 98 -15.25 4.51 4.01
C MET A 98 -15.90 4.58 5.40
N ALA A 99 -15.11 4.84 6.45
CA ALA A 99 -15.61 4.97 7.82
C ALA A 99 -16.67 6.08 7.93
N SER A 100 -16.41 7.24 7.32
CA SER A 100 -17.35 8.36 7.27
C SER A 100 -18.66 8.00 6.58
N ARG A 101 -18.61 7.28 5.45
CA ARG A 101 -19.83 6.80 4.74
C ARG A 101 -20.59 5.77 5.57
N ARG A 102 -19.88 4.82 6.20
CA ARG A 102 -20.47 3.81 7.10
C ARG A 102 -21.18 4.46 8.28
N MET A 103 -20.60 5.49 8.89
CA MET A 103 -21.24 6.23 9.99
C MET A 103 -22.54 6.93 9.55
N LYS A 104 -22.61 7.45 8.32
CA LYS A 104 -23.82 8.10 7.79
C LYS A 104 -24.98 7.13 7.54
N VAL A 105 -24.69 5.89 7.17
CA VAL A 105 -25.73 4.87 6.89
C VAL A 105 -26.11 4.05 8.12
N GLN A 106 -25.35 4.15 9.21
CA GLN A 106 -25.70 3.48 10.46
C GLN A 106 -27.02 4.05 11.04
N PRO A 107 -27.93 3.19 11.51
CA PRO A 107 -29.17 3.63 12.11
C PRO A 107 -28.88 4.50 13.34
N LYS A 108 -29.37 5.74 13.32
CA LYS A 108 -29.20 6.68 14.44
C LYS A 108 -29.92 6.16 15.68
N ASN A 109 -29.21 6.16 16.82
CA ASN A 109 -29.78 5.80 18.11
C ASN A 109 -30.82 6.84 18.56
N ARG A 110 -31.77 6.43 19.42
CA ARG A 110 -32.90 7.28 19.85
C ARG A 110 -32.48 8.64 20.41
N ALA A 111 -31.35 8.70 21.13
CA ALA A 111 -30.79 9.94 21.65
C ALA A 111 -30.32 10.90 20.52
N GLN A 112 -29.65 10.38 19.50
CA GLN A 112 -29.17 11.18 18.35
C GLN A 112 -30.32 11.74 17.50
N ARG A 113 -31.47 11.06 17.47
CA ARG A 113 -32.68 11.55 16.78
C ARG A 113 -33.36 12.72 17.50
N ARG A 114 -33.19 12.82 18.83
CA ARG A 114 -33.80 13.87 19.65
C ARG A 114 -33.04 15.20 19.56
N ASN A 115 -31.72 15.17 19.41
CA ASN A 115 -30.87 16.36 19.28
C ASN A 115 -30.88 17.00 17.87
N GLN A 116 -31.70 16.50 16.94
CA GLN A 116 -31.82 17.02 15.56
C GLN A 116 -33.19 17.65 15.27
N LYS A 117 -34.05 17.77 16.30
CA LYS A 117 -35.24 18.63 16.30
C LYS A 117 -34.89 19.98 16.92
#